data_AF-A0ABC9YX00-F1
#
_entry.id   AF-A0ABC9YX00-F1
#
_cell.length_a   1.000
_cell.length_b   1.000
_cell.length_c   1.000
_cell.angle_alpha   90.00
_cell.angle_beta   90.00
_cell.angle_gamma   90.00
#
_symmetry.space_group_name_H-M   'P 1'
#
loop_
_entity.id
_entity.type
_entity.pdbx_description
1 polymer ?
#
loop_
_entity_poly.entity_id
_entity_poly.type
_entity_poly.pdbx_seq_one_letter_code
_entity_poly.pdbx_strand_id
1 'polypeptide(L)'
;MEQTTTRLARVYEGFALEQLPIANMVKRPAPKPDPDTPGQYLPNGRAAKRGLARGIMSSCWGEFARRLGEKSSVAFVPAANTSRTCASCGHISAGNRKSQAVFRCEKCGHEAHADTNAAINIRERAFHQPEDIGGSGAEVSHVGAAPTSG
;
A
#
# COMPACT_ATOMS: atom_id res chain seq x y z
N MET A 1 13.44 10.72 -9.05
CA MET A 1 13.59 9.52 -8.20
C MET A 1 14.81 9.64 -7.30
N GLU A 2 16.02 9.62 -7.85
CA GLU A 2 17.27 9.59 -7.08
C GLU A 2 17.43 10.77 -6.11
N GLN A 3 17.29 12.01 -6.59
CA GLN A 3 17.36 13.20 -5.74
C GLN A 3 16.28 13.21 -4.64
N THR A 4 15.08 12.70 -4.95
CA THR A 4 13.95 12.64 -4.03
C THR A 4 14.24 11.68 -2.87
N THR A 5 14.67 10.45 -3.16
CA THR A 5 14.96 9.46 -2.11
C THR A 5 16.17 9.85 -1.28
N THR A 6 17.20 10.48 -1.88
CA THR A 6 18.33 11.04 -1.14
C THR A 6 17.91 12.16 -0.20
N ARG A 7 17.07 13.10 -0.66
CA ARG A 7 16.58 14.18 0.20
C ARG A 7 15.77 13.63 1.37
N LEU A 8 14.88 12.68 1.12
CA LEU A 8 14.08 12.06 2.18
C LEU A 8 14.96 11.35 3.20
N ALA A 9 15.87 10.47 2.75
CA ALA A 9 16.76 9.69 3.63
C ALA A 9 17.71 10.55 4.49
N ARG A 10 17.95 11.82 4.10
CA ARG A 10 18.72 12.77 4.90
C ARG A 10 17.92 13.48 5.99
N VAL A 11 16.60 13.57 5.81
CA VAL A 11 15.71 14.36 6.68
C VAL A 11 14.99 13.49 7.69
N TYR A 12 14.72 12.23 7.36
CA TYR A 12 13.99 11.30 8.21
C TYR A 12 14.81 10.05 8.52
N GLU A 13 14.64 9.54 9.75
CA GLU A 13 15.39 8.39 10.27
C GLU A 13 14.77 7.05 9.88
N GLY A 14 13.48 7.02 9.53
CA GLY A 14 12.77 5.81 9.14
C GLY A 14 11.58 6.08 8.25
N PHE A 15 11.27 5.11 7.40
CA PHE A 15 10.15 5.16 6.46
C PHE A 15 9.22 3.97 6.65
N ALA A 16 7.93 4.18 6.44
CA ALA A 16 6.93 3.12 6.41
C ALA A 16 6.19 3.16 5.08
N LEU A 17 6.12 2.02 4.39
CA LEU A 17 5.44 1.87 3.12
C LEU A 17 4.44 0.72 3.19
N GLU A 18 3.35 0.81 2.43
CA GLU A 18 2.46 -0.34 2.26
C GLU A 18 3.19 -1.49 1.55
N GLN A 19 3.02 -2.69 2.08
CA GLN A 19 3.43 -3.92 1.44
C GLN A 19 2.45 -4.27 0.33
N LEU A 20 2.63 -3.62 -0.83
CA LEU A 20 1.84 -3.89 -2.01
C LEU A 20 2.47 -5.00 -2.84
N PRO A 21 1.70 -5.99 -3.34
CA PRO A 21 2.20 -7.01 -4.25
C PRO A 21 2.32 -6.44 -5.67
N ILE A 22 3.23 -5.47 -5.86
CA ILE A 22 3.36 -4.66 -7.09
C ILE A 22 3.50 -5.55 -8.34
N ALA A 23 4.30 -6.60 -8.27
CA ALA A 23 4.48 -7.56 -9.36
C ALA A 23 3.15 -8.21 -9.79
N ASN A 24 2.32 -8.62 -8.83
CA ASN A 24 0.99 -9.20 -9.11
C ASN A 24 0.01 -8.16 -9.66
N MET A 25 0.12 -6.91 -9.22
CA MET A 25 -0.73 -5.80 -9.69
C MET A 25 -0.45 -5.44 -11.15
N VAL A 26 0.80 -5.55 -11.61
CA VAL A 26 1.16 -5.28 -13.02
C VAL A 26 1.07 -6.52 -13.92
N LYS A 27 1.02 -7.73 -13.34
CA LYS A 27 0.89 -8.99 -14.10
C LYS A 27 -0.36 -9.01 -14.97
N ARG A 28 -0.17 -9.26 -16.27
CA ARG A 28 -1.24 -9.44 -17.24
C ARG A 28 -2.18 -10.59 -16.81
N PRO A 29 -3.52 -10.42 -16.82
CA PRO A 29 -4.46 -11.52 -16.61
C PRO A 29 -4.34 -12.57 -17.71
N ALA A 30 -4.44 -13.85 -17.32
CA ALA A 30 -4.52 -14.94 -18.28
C ALA A 30 -5.78 -14.79 -19.16
N PRO A 31 -5.72 -15.10 -20.48
CA PRO A 31 -6.91 -15.21 -21.31
C PRO A 31 -7.90 -16.22 -20.72
N LYS A 32 -9.20 -15.93 -20.85
CA LYS A 32 -10.27 -16.87 -20.46
C LYS A 32 -10.96 -17.34 -21.74
N PRO A 33 -10.61 -18.51 -22.30
CA PRO A 33 -11.28 -19.05 -23.48
C PRO A 33 -12.78 -19.20 -23.23
N ASP A 34 -13.57 -18.97 -24.27
CA ASP A 34 -15.01 -19.23 -24.26
C ASP A 34 -15.25 -20.74 -24.44
N PRO A 35 -15.89 -21.44 -23.48
CA PRO A 35 -16.15 -22.87 -23.60
C PRO A 35 -17.18 -23.19 -24.69
N ASP A 36 -18.07 -22.25 -25.02
CA ASP A 36 -19.19 -22.45 -25.94
C ASP A 36 -18.80 -22.05 -27.38
N THR A 37 -17.78 -21.19 -27.53
CA THR A 37 -17.32 -20.70 -28.85
C THR A 37 -15.81 -20.85 -29.02
N PRO A 38 -15.32 -21.96 -29.61
CA PRO A 38 -13.89 -22.18 -29.83
C PRO A 38 -13.23 -21.03 -30.60
N GLY A 39 -12.11 -20.52 -30.07
CA GLY A 39 -11.37 -19.39 -30.64
C GLY A 39 -11.80 -18.00 -30.12
N GLN A 40 -12.91 -17.91 -29.37
CA GLN A 40 -13.32 -16.69 -28.68
C GLN A 40 -12.83 -16.67 -27.22
N TYR A 41 -12.79 -15.48 -26.63
CA TYR A 41 -12.37 -15.26 -25.25
C TYR A 41 -13.39 -14.42 -24.48
N LEU A 42 -13.71 -14.87 -23.27
CA LEU A 42 -14.57 -14.15 -22.34
C LEU A 42 -13.85 -12.93 -21.72
N PRO A 43 -14.60 -11.90 -21.29
CA PRO A 43 -14.05 -10.79 -20.52
C PRO A 43 -13.33 -11.25 -19.25
N ASN A 44 -12.10 -10.75 -19.03
CA ASN A 44 -11.24 -11.12 -17.90
C ASN A 44 -10.66 -9.90 -17.16
N GLY A 45 -11.28 -8.73 -17.30
CA GLY A 45 -10.83 -7.49 -16.65
C GLY A 45 -9.53 -6.88 -17.19
N ARG A 46 -8.99 -7.40 -18.30
CA ARG A 46 -7.72 -6.95 -18.88
C ARG A 46 -7.65 -5.46 -19.19
N ALA A 47 -8.74 -4.87 -19.69
CA ALA A 47 -8.80 -3.45 -20.02
C ALA A 47 -8.63 -2.57 -18.77
N ALA A 48 -9.39 -2.85 -17.70
CA ALA A 48 -9.27 -2.14 -16.42
C ALA A 48 -7.88 -2.33 -15.80
N LYS A 49 -7.34 -3.56 -15.80
CA LYS A 49 -6.02 -3.85 -15.25
C LYS A 49 -4.89 -3.15 -16.01
N ARG A 50 -5.03 -2.94 -17.33
CA ARG A 50 -4.05 -2.20 -18.14
C ARG A 50 -3.91 -0.74 -17.68
N GLY A 51 -5.01 -0.09 -17.31
CA GLY A 51 -4.98 1.27 -16.78
C GLY A 51 -4.21 1.36 -15.47
N LEU A 52 -4.54 0.48 -14.52
CA LEU A 52 -3.83 0.38 -13.24
C LEU A 52 -2.34 0.09 -13.43
N ALA A 53 -1.99 -0.91 -14.24
CA ALA A 53 -0.59 -1.28 -14.49
C ALA A 53 0.21 -0.12 -15.10
N ARG A 54 -0.39 0.63 -16.04
CA ARG A 54 0.26 1.83 -16.61
C ARG A 54 0.51 2.88 -15.54
N GLY A 55 -0.46 3.15 -14.66
CA GLY A 55 -0.31 4.09 -13.56
C GLY A 55 0.85 3.72 -12.63
N ILE A 56 0.87 2.47 -12.16
CA ILE A 56 1.93 1.94 -11.29
C ILE A 56 3.32 2.09 -11.93
N MET A 57 3.45 1.74 -13.21
CA MET A 57 4.71 1.84 -13.93
C MET A 57 5.16 3.30 -14.14
N SER A 58 4.22 4.20 -14.45
CA SER A 58 4.53 5.63 -14.62
C SER A 58 4.95 6.33 -13.32
N SER A 59 4.48 5.83 -12.17
CA SER A 59 4.83 6.36 -10.86
C SER A 59 6.05 5.68 -10.22
N CYS A 60 6.61 4.66 -10.86
CA CYS A 60 7.84 3.97 -10.45
C CYS A 60 7.84 3.50 -8.98
N TRP A 61 6.71 2.99 -8.46
CA TRP A 61 6.56 2.64 -7.03
C TRP A 61 7.60 1.62 -6.54
N GLY A 62 7.86 0.57 -7.34
CA GLY A 62 8.85 -0.45 -6.98
C GLY A 62 10.27 0.11 -6.90
N GLU A 63 10.66 0.95 -7.88
CA GLU A 63 11.98 1.59 -7.90
C GLU A 63 12.13 2.61 -6.76
N PHE A 64 11.06 3.35 -6.43
CA PHE A 64 11.06 4.25 -5.27
C PHE A 64 11.32 3.50 -3.97
N ALA A 65 10.58 2.42 -3.71
CA ALA A 65 10.75 1.60 -2.51
C ALA A 65 12.15 0.99 -2.43
N ARG A 66 12.66 0.48 -3.56
CA ARG A 66 14.02 -0.07 -3.67
C ARG A 66 15.08 0.98 -3.34
N ARG A 67 15.03 2.14 -4.00
CA ARG A 67 16.01 3.24 -3.80
C ARG A 67 15.99 3.81 -2.40
N LEU A 68 14.82 3.83 -1.76
CA LEU A 68 14.71 4.29 -0.37
C LEU A 68 15.30 3.27 0.60
N GLY A 69 15.05 1.96 0.38
CA GLY A 69 15.63 0.87 1.16
C GLY A 69 17.14 0.69 1.00
N GLU A 70 17.74 1.21 -0.07
CA GLU A 70 19.21 1.30 -0.22
C GLU A 70 19.84 2.41 0.63
N LYS A 71 19.04 3.40 1.05
CA LYS A 71 19.52 4.65 1.68
C LYS A 71 19.08 4.84 3.12
N SER A 72 18.08 4.08 3.57
CA SER A 72 17.46 4.22 4.88
C SER A 72 16.71 2.94 5.28
N SER A 73 16.26 2.88 6.53
CA SER A 73 15.40 1.82 7.04
C SER A 73 13.97 2.01 6.54
N VAL A 74 13.35 0.93 6.05
CA VAL A 74 11.98 0.94 5.53
C VAL A 74 11.19 -0.22 6.15
N ALA A 75 10.11 0.11 6.87
CA ALA A 75 9.13 -0.86 7.35
C ALA A 75 8.04 -1.09 6.28
N PHE A 76 7.78 -2.35 5.96
CA PHE A 76 6.69 -2.73 5.04
C PHE A 76 5.46 -3.16 5.83
N VAL A 77 4.39 -2.38 5.75
CA VAL A 77 3.16 -2.56 6.53
C VAL A 77 2.09 -3.25 5.68
N PRO A 78 1.40 -4.31 6.17
CA PRO A 78 0.30 -4.92 5.44
C PRO A 78 -0.76 -3.89 5.04
N ALA A 79 -1.05 -3.80 3.73
CA ALA A 79 -1.97 -2.81 3.16
C ALA A 79 -3.44 -3.02 3.56
N ALA A 80 -3.76 -4.17 4.18
CA ALA A 80 -5.12 -4.47 4.58
C ALA A 80 -5.65 -3.45 5.60
N ASN A 81 -6.80 -2.86 5.29
CA ASN A 81 -7.56 -1.92 6.12
C ASN A 81 -6.89 -0.58 6.45
N THR A 82 -5.66 -0.30 6.01
CA THR A 82 -4.97 0.99 6.24
C THR A 82 -5.77 2.21 5.75
N SER A 83 -6.48 2.06 4.63
CA SER A 83 -7.34 3.10 4.04
C SER A 83 -8.75 3.17 4.62
N ARG A 84 -9.13 2.24 5.51
CA ARG A 84 -10.48 2.08 6.06
C ARG A 84 -10.53 2.22 7.58
N THR A 85 -9.41 2.07 8.27
CA THR A 85 -9.25 2.38 9.68
C THR A 85 -9.29 3.90 9.89
N CYS A 86 -10.05 4.37 10.87
CA CYS A 86 -10.00 5.76 11.31
C CYS A 86 -8.77 5.99 12.18
N ALA A 87 -7.88 6.90 11.77
CA ALA A 87 -6.68 7.23 12.54
C ALA A 87 -7.01 7.84 13.92
N SER A 88 -8.17 8.50 14.05
CA SER A 88 -8.60 9.11 15.31
C SER A 88 -9.19 8.13 16.34
N CYS A 89 -9.85 7.03 15.91
CA CYS A 89 -10.63 6.18 16.84
C CYS A 89 -10.50 4.67 16.60
N GLY A 90 -9.70 4.25 15.61
CA GLY A 90 -9.47 2.85 15.26
C GLY A 90 -10.62 2.15 14.54
N HIS A 91 -11.79 2.77 14.37
CA HIS A 91 -12.93 2.13 13.73
C HIS A 91 -12.66 1.78 12.25
N ILE A 92 -12.95 0.54 11.85
CA ILE A 92 -12.78 0.03 10.49
C ILE A 92 -14.16 -0.12 9.84
N SER A 93 -14.39 0.57 8.72
CA SER A 93 -15.60 0.40 7.90
C SER A 93 -15.29 0.54 6.40
N ALA A 94 -16.10 -0.10 5.55
CA ALA A 94 -16.05 0.10 4.10
C ALA A 94 -16.45 1.51 3.71
N GLY A 95 -17.39 2.09 4.47
CA GLY A 95 -17.91 3.41 4.20
C GLY A 95 -17.03 4.55 4.70
N ASN A 96 -15.95 4.28 5.44
CA ASN A 96 -15.09 5.35 5.97
C ASN A 96 -14.37 6.13 4.86
N ARG A 97 -13.96 5.46 3.77
CA ARG A 97 -13.38 6.13 2.58
C ARG A 97 -14.49 6.42 1.57
N LYS A 98 -14.85 7.70 1.43
CA LYS A 98 -15.94 8.14 0.54
C LYS A 98 -15.46 8.35 -0.91
N SER A 99 -14.20 8.73 -1.09
CA SER A 99 -13.58 8.87 -2.42
C SER A 99 -12.06 8.72 -2.34
N GLN A 100 -11.36 8.98 -3.45
CA GLN A 100 -9.90 9.01 -3.46
C GLN A 100 -9.35 10.07 -2.48
N ALA A 101 -10.04 11.20 -2.33
CA ALA A 101 -9.61 12.32 -1.51
C ALA A 101 -10.34 12.41 -0.16
N VAL A 102 -11.57 11.90 -0.04
CA VAL A 102 -12.42 12.14 1.14
C VAL A 102 -12.47 10.92 2.05
N PHE A 103 -12.14 11.13 3.32
CA PHE A 103 -12.37 10.19 4.43
C PHE A 103 -13.30 10.82 5.46
N ARG A 104 -14.30 10.06 5.91
CA ARG A 104 -15.19 10.43 7.00
C ARG A 104 -15.54 9.19 7.82
N CYS A 105 -15.13 9.16 9.08
CA CYS A 105 -15.40 8.05 9.96
C CYS A 105 -16.90 7.95 10.29
N GLU A 106 -17.50 6.78 10.06
CA GLU A 106 -18.92 6.55 10.35
C GLU A 106 -19.22 6.42 11.85
N LYS A 107 -18.20 6.20 12.68
CA LYS A 107 -18.33 6.09 14.15
C LYS A 107 -18.14 7.41 14.88
N CYS A 108 -17.02 8.11 14.63
CA CYS A 108 -16.66 9.32 15.39
C CYS A 108 -16.82 10.62 14.59
N GLY A 109 -17.18 10.55 13.30
CA GLY A 109 -17.33 11.73 12.46
C GLY A 109 -16.03 12.39 12.02
N HIS A 110 -14.85 11.86 12.38
CA HIS A 110 -13.56 12.40 11.96
C HIS A 110 -13.45 12.51 10.44
N GLU A 111 -13.04 13.69 9.96
CA GLU A 111 -12.84 14.00 8.55
C GLU A 111 -11.37 14.32 8.26
N ALA A 112 -10.87 13.79 7.15
CA ALA A 112 -9.51 14.01 6.70
C ALA A 112 -9.38 13.74 5.20
N HIS A 113 -8.23 14.14 4.63
CA HIS A 113 -7.85 13.60 3.33
C HIS A 113 -7.57 12.10 3.46
N ALA A 114 -8.10 11.28 2.55
CA ALA A 114 -8.01 9.82 2.66
C ALA A 114 -6.56 9.31 2.69
N ASP A 115 -5.68 9.89 1.88
CA ASP A 115 -4.26 9.52 1.87
C ASP A 115 -3.54 9.94 3.16
N THR A 116 -3.94 11.06 3.79
CA THR A 116 -3.37 11.50 5.08
C THR A 116 -3.79 10.57 6.21
N ASN A 117 -5.07 10.19 6.28
CA ASN A 117 -5.55 9.22 7.26
C ASN A 117 -4.85 7.85 7.08
N ALA A 118 -4.70 7.39 5.84
CA ALA A 118 -3.97 6.14 5.55
C ALA A 118 -2.50 6.23 5.96
N ALA A 119 -1.82 7.34 5.66
CA ALA A 119 -0.42 7.56 6.05
C ALA A 119 -0.22 7.53 7.56
N ILE A 120 -1.15 8.11 8.34
CA ILE A 120 -1.11 8.02 9.80
C ILE A 120 -1.25 6.55 10.24
N ASN A 121 -2.26 5.82 9.74
CA ASN A 121 -2.43 4.41 10.10
C ASN A 121 -1.19 3.54 9.76
N ILE A 122 -0.52 3.82 8.64
CA ILE A 122 0.71 3.12 8.23
C ILE A 122 1.85 3.45 9.21
N ARG A 123 2.02 4.73 9.57
CA ARG A 123 3.01 5.17 10.55
C ARG A 123 2.77 4.51 11.91
N GLU A 124 1.54 4.51 12.41
CA GLU A 124 1.19 3.91 13.70
C GLU A 124 1.53 2.42 13.73
N ARG A 125 1.18 1.67 12.69
CA ARG A 125 1.52 0.23 12.60
C ARG A 125 3.02 -0.04 12.50
N ALA A 126 3.80 0.88 11.95
CA ALA A 126 5.24 0.70 11.77
C ALA A 126 6.05 1.10 13.00
N PHE A 127 5.65 2.14 13.71
CA PHE A 127 6.50 2.82 14.69
C PHE A 127 5.90 2.95 16.09
N HIS A 128 4.60 2.71 16.29
CA HIS A 128 4.04 2.60 17.63
C HIS A 128 4.03 1.12 18.06
N GLN A 129 4.88 0.79 19.04
CA GLN A 129 4.68 -0.42 19.83
C GLN A 129 3.54 -0.18 20.83
N PRO A 130 2.66 -1.16 21.08
CA PRO A 130 1.71 -1.07 22.17
C PRO A 130 2.49 -0.94 23.48
N GLU A 131 2.19 0.10 24.26
CA GLU A 131 2.60 0.14 25.67
C GLU A 131 1.98 -1.09 26.36
N ASP A 132 2.84 -1.95 26.88
CA ASP A 132 2.60 -3.15 27.69
C ASP A 132 1.16 -3.43 28.13
N ILE A 133 0.48 -4.36 27.45
CA ILE A 133 -0.33 -5.41 28.11
C ILE A 133 -0.10 -6.71 27.32
N GLY A 134 0.56 -7.67 27.95
CA GLY A 134 1.20 -8.83 27.32
C GLY A 134 0.31 -9.66 26.38
N GLY A 135 0.90 -10.08 25.25
CA GLY A 135 0.29 -11.07 24.37
C GLY A 135 0.83 -11.07 22.94
N SER A 136 1.92 -11.81 22.72
CA SER A 136 2.35 -12.44 21.47
C SER A 136 2.42 -11.61 20.17
N GLY A 137 3.64 -11.16 19.85
CA GLY A 137 4.31 -11.45 18.58
C GLY A 137 3.74 -10.85 17.29
N ALA A 138 3.99 -9.57 17.04
CA ALA A 138 4.16 -9.08 15.67
C ALA A 138 5.65 -8.93 15.40
N GLU A 139 6.23 -9.85 14.63
CA GLU A 139 7.62 -9.74 14.20
C GLU A 139 7.78 -8.51 13.29
N VAL A 140 8.36 -7.45 13.84
CA VAL A 140 8.82 -6.29 13.06
C VAL A 140 10.08 -6.74 12.34
N SER A 141 9.94 -7.13 11.07
CA SER A 141 11.07 -7.42 10.20
C SER A 141 11.86 -6.14 9.95
N HIS A 142 12.92 -5.94 10.74
CA HIS A 142 14.00 -5.01 10.42
C HIS A 142 14.81 -5.62 9.29
N VAL A 143 14.35 -5.43 8.05
CA VAL A 143 15.09 -5.89 6.88
C VAL A 143 15.21 -4.74 5.90
N GLY A 144 16.43 -4.19 5.86
CA GLY A 144 16.89 -3.38 4.75
C GLY A 144 16.85 -4.17 3.44
N ALA A 145 16.72 -3.41 2.35
CA ALA A 145 16.48 -3.84 0.98
C ALA A 145 15.05 -4.32 0.67
N ALA A 146 14.42 -3.60 -0.28
CA ALA A 146 13.14 -3.98 -0.86
C ALA A 146 13.17 -5.41 -1.44
N PRO A 147 12.06 -6.16 -1.39
CA PRO A 147 11.99 -7.48 -2.01
C PRO A 147 12.27 -7.36 -3.51
N THR A 148 13.43 -7.85 -3.93
CA THR A 148 13.80 -8.03 -5.33
C THR A 148 13.00 -9.21 -5.88
N SER A 149 11.94 -8.91 -6.64
CA SER A 149 11.30 -9.90 -7.49
C SER A 149 12.03 -9.89 -8.83
N GLY A 150 12.73 -10.99 -9.14
CA GLY A 150 13.33 -11.24 -10.45
C GLY A 150 12.32 -11.50 -11.55
#